data_AF-A0A365NZA7-F1
#
_entry.id   AF-A0A365NZA7-F1
#
_cell.length_a   1.000
_cell.length_b   1.000
_cell.length_c   1.000
_cell.angle_alpha   90.00
_cell.angle_beta   90.00
_cell.angle_gamma   90.00
#
_symmetry.space_group_name_H-M   'P 1'
#
loop_
_entity.id
_entity.type
_entity.pdbx_description
1 polymer ?
#
loop_
_entity_poly.entity_id
_entity_poly.type
_entity_poly.pdbx_seq_one_letter_code
_entity_poly.pdbx_strand_id
1 'polypeptide(L)'
;MQANYGENEIKFLLQKVRIFNPDIGTYQIFAITDNFDYAVKLSNGKILLKLEELQDDERDALIAERLQEIANRFVSSTIPTTSQQHTTTESKQATPQTQPAKKKSSIGKTILIIIIVIIVIIGGLIFINNTNHNSSGYNSGSSYQEKVMTVEEIERSQPKKFLSANGTYNENFWGNKIKIQGRIKNSATVAIYKDAVIKVTYYSKTKTVLGSENYTIYEVFSPHSTKNFELKVTKYKNVNSIGLDIVNAIAY
;
A
#
# COMPACT_ATOMS: atom_id res chain seq x y z
N MET A 1 15.33 -32.86 21.89
CA MET A 1 13.86 -32.80 21.86
C MET A 1 13.48 -31.33 21.75
N GLN A 2 12.63 -30.95 20.80
CA GLN A 2 12.17 -29.57 20.71
C GLN A 2 11.04 -29.40 21.72
N ALA A 3 11.27 -28.59 22.76
CA ALA A 3 10.21 -28.28 23.72
C ALA A 3 9.12 -27.50 23.00
N ASN A 4 7.91 -28.04 22.97
CA ASN A 4 6.74 -27.40 22.39
C ASN A 4 5.85 -26.90 23.54
N TYR A 5 5.93 -25.61 23.83
CA TYR A 5 5.13 -24.98 24.87
C TYR A 5 3.71 -24.77 24.36
N GLY A 6 2.73 -25.24 25.14
CA GLY A 6 1.33 -25.16 24.81
C GLY A 6 0.68 -23.88 25.29
N GLU A 7 -0.64 -23.83 25.12
CA GLU A 7 -1.46 -22.71 25.55
C GLU A 7 -1.43 -22.48 27.07
N ASN A 8 -1.30 -23.55 27.86
CA ASN A 8 -1.37 -23.47 29.32
C ASN A 8 -0.12 -22.80 29.90
N GLU A 9 1.05 -23.16 29.39
CA GLU A 9 2.35 -22.61 29.80
C GLU A 9 2.41 -21.12 29.45
N ILE A 10 1.95 -20.75 28.25
CA ILE A 10 1.85 -19.35 27.83
C ILE A 10 0.89 -18.56 28.72
N LYS A 11 -0.29 -19.13 29.03
CA LYS A 11 -1.27 -18.48 29.92
C LYS A 11 -0.73 -18.28 31.33
N PHE A 12 0.01 -19.25 31.86
CA PHE A 12 0.60 -19.19 33.20
C PHE A 12 1.67 -18.09 33.27
N LEU A 13 2.60 -18.04 32.30
CA LEU A 13 3.58 -16.96 32.22
C LEU A 13 2.90 -15.59 32.10
N LEU A 14 1.86 -15.46 31.26
CA LEU A 14 1.11 -14.21 31.13
C LEU A 14 0.45 -13.75 32.43
N GLN A 15 0.02 -14.67 33.32
CA GLN A 15 -0.50 -14.31 34.63
C GLN A 15 0.58 -13.66 35.51
N LYS A 16 1.79 -14.24 35.54
CA LYS A 16 2.93 -13.67 36.28
C LYS A 16 3.32 -12.30 35.72
N VAL A 17 3.38 -12.17 34.39
CA VAL A 17 3.76 -10.92 33.70
C VAL A 17 2.74 -9.80 33.93
N ARG A 18 1.43 -10.12 34.02
CA ARG A 18 0.38 -9.11 34.25
C ARG A 18 0.50 -8.38 35.59
N ILE A 19 1.20 -8.96 36.57
CA ILE A 19 1.51 -8.29 37.84
C ILE A 19 2.33 -7.01 37.60
N PHE A 20 3.22 -7.03 36.62
CA PHE A 20 4.12 -5.93 36.27
C PHE A 20 3.56 -4.98 35.21
N ASN A 21 2.54 -5.42 34.46
CA ASN A 21 1.82 -4.59 33.49
C ASN A 21 0.33 -5.00 33.46
N PRO A 22 -0.52 -4.33 34.27
CA PRO A 22 -1.95 -4.61 34.35
C PRO A 22 -2.71 -4.39 33.04
N ASP A 23 -2.13 -3.61 32.12
CA ASP A 23 -2.72 -3.34 30.81
C ASP A 23 -2.60 -4.54 29.85
N ILE A 24 -1.89 -5.61 30.23
CA ILE A 24 -1.84 -6.83 29.41
C ILE A 24 -3.20 -7.54 29.43
N GLY A 25 -3.85 -7.57 28.27
CA GLY A 25 -5.16 -8.19 28.10
C GLY A 25 -5.19 -9.71 28.24
N THR A 26 -6.33 -10.30 27.87
CA THR A 26 -6.52 -11.75 27.94
C THR A 26 -5.92 -12.44 26.72
N TYR A 27 -5.32 -13.61 26.94
CA TYR A 27 -4.81 -14.47 25.86
C TYR A 27 -5.92 -14.80 24.85
N GLN A 28 -5.57 -14.77 23.56
CA GLN A 28 -6.43 -15.23 22.47
C GLN A 28 -5.83 -16.41 21.69
N ILE A 29 -4.61 -16.24 21.19
CA ILE A 29 -3.91 -17.23 20.37
C ILE A 29 -2.40 -16.92 20.35
N PHE A 30 -1.55 -17.90 20.04
CA PHE A 30 -0.13 -17.67 19.74
C PHE A 30 0.25 -18.25 18.38
N ALA A 31 1.42 -17.85 17.88
CA ALA A 31 2.13 -18.62 16.86
C ALA A 31 3.64 -18.56 17.09
N ILE A 32 4.31 -19.57 16.58
CA ILE A 32 5.76 -19.70 16.63
C ILE A 32 6.34 -18.92 15.44
N THR A 33 7.32 -18.06 15.72
CA THR A 33 8.03 -17.26 14.72
C THR A 33 9.16 -18.08 14.06
N ASP A 34 9.78 -17.51 13.01
CA ASP A 34 10.94 -18.14 12.35
C ASP A 34 12.15 -18.30 13.29
N ASN A 35 12.21 -17.53 14.39
CA ASN A 35 13.24 -17.63 15.43
C ASN A 35 12.86 -18.57 16.59
N PHE A 36 11.76 -19.32 16.46
CA PHE A 36 11.19 -20.16 17.52
C PHE A 36 10.67 -19.41 18.76
N ASP A 37 10.55 -18.08 18.67
CA ASP A 37 9.87 -17.28 19.69
C ASP A 37 8.34 -17.43 19.57
N TYR A 38 7.65 -17.26 20.70
CA TYR A 38 6.20 -17.31 20.81
C TYR A 38 5.66 -15.90 20.78
N ALA A 39 5.11 -15.54 19.65
CA ALA A 39 4.40 -14.30 19.56
C ALA A 39 2.94 -14.59 19.98
N VAL A 40 2.36 -13.72 20.82
CA VAL A 40 1.08 -13.97 21.48
C VAL A 40 0.10 -12.83 21.25
N LYS A 41 -1.12 -13.18 20.85
CA LYS A 41 -2.26 -12.28 20.70
C LYS A 41 -3.04 -12.14 21.98
N LEU A 42 -3.26 -10.88 22.36
CA LEU A 42 -4.03 -10.49 23.52
C LEU A 42 -5.28 -9.71 23.08
N SER A 43 -6.28 -9.62 23.95
CA SER A 43 -7.52 -8.89 23.67
C SER A 43 -7.32 -7.41 23.31
N ASN A 44 -6.22 -6.80 23.73
CA ASN A 44 -5.93 -5.39 23.55
C ASN A 44 -4.52 -5.12 22.98
N GLY A 45 -3.83 -6.14 22.48
CA GLY A 45 -2.44 -5.97 22.06
C GLY A 45 -1.75 -7.26 21.66
N LYS A 46 -0.43 -7.22 21.67
CA LYS A 46 0.43 -8.38 21.43
C LYS A 46 1.66 -8.33 22.30
N ILE A 47 2.23 -9.48 22.58
CA ILE A 47 3.47 -9.62 23.34
C ILE A 47 4.31 -10.73 22.71
N LEU A 48 5.64 -10.58 22.73
CA LEU A 48 6.58 -11.58 22.23
C LEU A 48 7.29 -12.23 23.41
N LEU A 49 7.13 -13.54 23.55
CA LEU A 49 7.78 -14.38 24.55
C LEU A 49 8.87 -15.19 23.88
N LYS A 50 10.07 -15.19 24.44
CA LYS A 50 11.17 -16.01 23.90
C LYS A 50 11.05 -17.44 24.40
N LEU A 51 11.66 -18.37 23.67
CA LEU A 51 11.70 -19.77 24.09
C LEU A 51 12.39 -19.95 25.44
N GLU A 52 13.46 -19.21 25.71
CA GLU A 52 14.22 -19.31 26.96
C GLU A 52 13.38 -18.85 28.17
N GLU A 53 12.47 -17.90 27.96
CA GLU A 53 11.61 -17.37 29.02
C GLU A 53 10.57 -18.41 29.46
N LEU A 54 10.07 -19.21 28.52
CA LEU A 54 9.15 -20.32 28.83
C LEU A 54 9.89 -21.48 29.51
N GLN A 55 11.14 -21.74 29.11
CA GLN A 55 12.03 -22.71 29.78
C GLN A 55 12.39 -22.27 31.20
N ASP A 56 12.62 -20.98 31.41
CA ASP A 56 12.89 -20.43 32.73
C ASP A 56 11.62 -20.45 33.60
N ASP A 57 10.44 -20.20 33.03
CA ASP A 57 9.17 -20.26 33.75
C ASP A 57 8.85 -21.68 34.23
N GLU A 58 9.03 -22.69 33.37
CA GLU A 58 8.84 -24.12 33.69
C GLU A 58 9.76 -24.59 34.83
N ARG A 59 10.94 -23.97 34.96
CA ARG A 59 11.93 -24.27 35.99
C ARG A 59 11.81 -23.36 37.22
N ASP A 60 10.80 -22.49 37.27
CA ASP A 60 10.65 -21.43 38.28
C ASP A 60 11.92 -20.57 38.45
N ALA A 61 12.68 -20.38 37.37
CA ALA A 61 13.93 -19.61 37.31
C ALA A 61 13.72 -18.14 36.90
N LEU A 62 12.48 -17.75 36.56
CA LEU A 62 12.16 -16.37 36.21
C LEU A 62 12.14 -15.46 37.44
N ILE A 63 13.06 -14.51 37.48
CA ILE A 63 13.11 -13.44 38.50
C ILE A 63 12.23 -12.24 38.11
N ALA A 64 11.92 -11.38 39.09
CA ALA A 64 11.03 -10.22 38.92
C ALA A 64 11.51 -9.27 37.81
N GLU A 65 12.81 -9.05 37.68
CA GLU A 65 13.41 -8.20 36.66
C GLU A 65 13.12 -8.73 35.26
N ARG A 66 13.23 -10.06 35.06
CA ARG A 66 12.89 -10.72 33.79
C ARG A 66 11.40 -10.62 33.48
N LEU A 67 10.54 -10.79 34.48
CA LEU A 67 9.09 -10.64 34.32
C LEU A 67 8.71 -9.20 33.91
N GLN A 68 9.36 -8.19 34.49
CA GLN A 68 9.20 -6.79 34.07
C GLN A 68 9.69 -6.56 32.64
N GLU A 69 10.85 -7.13 32.24
CA GLU A 69 11.35 -7.06 30.86
C GLU A 69 10.37 -7.69 29.85
N ILE A 70 9.75 -8.82 30.21
CA ILE A 70 8.69 -9.43 29.42
C ILE A 70 7.49 -8.48 29.34
N ALA A 71 7.04 -7.94 30.48
CA ALA A 71 5.88 -7.05 30.57
C ALA A 71 6.03 -5.77 29.72
N ASN A 72 7.25 -5.23 29.64
CA ASN A 72 7.59 -4.03 28.88
C ASN A 72 7.59 -4.27 27.34
N ARG A 73 7.58 -5.52 26.88
CA ARG A 73 7.44 -5.85 25.45
C ARG A 73 6.00 -5.85 24.95
N PHE A 74 5.03 -5.61 25.83
CA PHE A 74 3.64 -5.49 25.42
C PHE A 74 3.45 -4.29 24.48
N VAL A 75 2.79 -4.53 23.34
CA VAL A 75 2.42 -3.51 22.37
C VAL A 75 0.89 -3.44 22.29
N SER A 76 0.33 -2.32 22.77
CA SER A 76 -1.12 -2.07 22.69
C SER A 76 -1.59 -1.92 21.25
N SER A 77 -2.76 -2.50 20.95
CA SER A 77 -3.46 -2.38 19.66
C SER A 77 -4.43 -1.19 19.62
N THR A 78 -4.45 -0.33 20.65
CA THR A 78 -5.23 0.90 20.60
C THR A 78 -4.73 1.76 19.45
N ILE A 79 -5.49 1.77 18.36
CA ILE A 79 -5.47 2.83 17.37
C ILE A 79 -5.55 4.13 18.18
N PRO A 80 -4.63 5.10 18.01
CA PRO A 80 -4.78 6.39 18.66
C PRO A 80 -6.05 7.02 18.07
N THR A 81 -7.17 6.86 18.77
CA THR A 81 -8.31 7.73 18.61
C THR A 81 -7.82 9.09 19.05
N THR A 82 -7.53 9.95 18.08
CA THR A 82 -7.23 11.37 18.29
C THR A 82 -8.41 12.00 19.02
N SER A 83 -8.40 11.94 20.34
CA SER A 83 -9.26 12.75 21.19
C SER A 83 -8.60 14.12 21.29
N GLN A 84 -9.18 15.09 20.58
CA GLN A 84 -8.89 16.50 20.75
C GLN A 84 -9.12 16.88 22.23
N GLN A 85 -8.06 17.28 22.90
CA GLN A 85 -8.11 17.89 24.22
C GLN A 85 -8.65 19.32 24.05
N HIS A 86 -9.95 19.51 24.31
CA HIS A 86 -10.49 20.82 24.64
C HIS A 86 -10.10 21.15 26.07
N THR A 87 -9.22 22.13 26.26
CA THR A 87 -9.00 22.78 27.56
C THR A 87 -9.64 24.15 27.51
N THR A 88 -10.70 24.32 28.30
CA THR A 88 -11.33 25.60 28.61
C THR A 88 -10.47 26.29 29.68
N THR A 89 -10.00 27.52 29.42
CA THR A 89 -9.70 28.48 30.48
C THR A 89 -10.02 29.89 29.99
N GLU A 90 -10.94 30.50 30.72
CA GLU A 90 -11.46 31.85 30.59
C GLU A 90 -10.56 32.83 31.37
N SER A 91 -10.13 33.95 30.78
CA SER A 91 -10.02 35.24 31.47
C SER A 91 -9.84 36.41 30.49
N LYS A 92 -10.47 37.52 30.86
CA LYS A 92 -10.68 38.82 30.18
C LYS A 92 -9.41 39.66 30.03
N GLN A 93 -9.30 40.45 28.95
CA GLN A 93 -9.29 41.94 28.98
C GLN A 93 -9.26 42.55 27.56
N ALA A 94 -9.72 43.80 27.45
CA ALA A 94 -10.32 44.42 26.27
C ALA A 94 -9.44 45.46 25.52
N THR A 95 -9.61 45.52 24.19
CA THR A 95 -9.53 46.66 23.20
C THR A 95 -8.24 47.53 23.12
N PRO A 96 -7.91 48.23 21.99
CA PRO A 96 -8.80 48.68 20.92
C PRO A 96 -8.37 48.40 19.46
N GLN A 97 -9.35 48.66 18.60
CA GLN A 97 -9.40 48.60 17.14
C GLN A 97 -8.25 49.30 16.42
N THR A 98 -7.83 48.74 15.29
CA THR A 98 -7.43 49.51 14.09
C THR A 98 -7.78 48.70 12.84
N GLN A 99 -8.74 49.18 12.07
CA GLN A 99 -9.00 48.69 10.70
C GLN A 99 -7.88 49.18 9.78
N PRO A 100 -7.52 48.39 8.74
CA PRO A 100 -7.35 49.03 7.45
C PRO A 100 -8.05 48.28 6.30
N ALA A 101 -8.89 49.04 5.61
CA ALA A 101 -9.09 49.12 4.17
C ALA A 101 -8.99 47.84 3.31
N LYS A 102 -10.15 47.44 2.77
CA LYS A 102 -10.29 46.53 1.61
C LYS A 102 -9.56 47.12 0.38
N LYS A 103 -8.43 46.51 0.00
CA LYS A 103 -7.74 46.78 -1.27
C LYS A 103 -8.39 45.97 -2.39
N LYS A 104 -9.24 46.61 -3.20
CA LYS A 104 -9.72 46.06 -4.49
C LYS A 104 -8.53 45.93 -5.45
N SER A 105 -8.15 44.69 -5.75
CA SER A 105 -7.09 44.37 -6.69
C SER A 105 -7.64 44.25 -8.12
N SER A 106 -7.15 45.09 -9.04
CA SER A 106 -7.59 45.18 -10.44
C SER A 106 -6.90 44.14 -11.34
N ILE A 107 -6.98 42.85 -10.97
CA ILE A 107 -6.30 41.73 -11.68
C ILE A 107 -7.03 41.30 -12.97
N GLY A 108 -8.22 41.84 -13.27
CA GLY A 108 -9.02 41.41 -14.42
C GLY A 108 -8.50 41.81 -15.81
N LYS A 109 -7.58 42.78 -15.94
CA LYS A 109 -7.17 43.30 -17.26
C LYS A 109 -5.83 42.76 -17.77
N THR A 110 -4.91 42.36 -16.91
CA THR A 110 -3.61 41.80 -17.31
C THR A 110 -3.68 40.32 -17.70
N ILE A 111 -4.58 39.54 -17.11
CA ILE A 111 -4.78 38.12 -17.48
C ILE A 111 -5.39 37.98 -18.88
N LEU A 112 -6.28 38.91 -19.28
CA LEU A 112 -6.89 38.91 -20.61
C LEU A 112 -5.85 39.14 -21.73
N ILE A 113 -4.88 40.03 -21.51
CA ILE A 113 -3.83 40.33 -22.50
C ILE A 113 -2.91 39.13 -22.69
N ILE A 114 -2.56 38.41 -21.61
CA ILE A 114 -1.71 37.21 -21.70
C ILE A 114 -2.39 36.09 -22.50
N ILE A 115 -3.70 35.90 -22.33
CA ILE A 115 -4.48 34.89 -23.08
C ILE A 115 -4.54 35.23 -24.57
N ILE A 116 -4.73 36.50 -24.93
CA ILE A 116 -4.75 36.93 -26.34
C ILE A 116 -3.39 36.72 -27.00
N VAL A 117 -2.28 37.02 -26.31
CA VAL A 117 -0.93 36.81 -26.84
C VAL A 117 -0.65 35.31 -27.09
N ILE A 118 -1.07 34.43 -26.18
CA ILE A 118 -0.91 32.97 -26.35
C ILE A 118 -1.71 32.46 -27.56
N ILE A 119 -2.94 32.94 -27.77
CA ILE A 119 -3.78 32.54 -28.92
C ILE A 119 -3.15 33.01 -30.24
N VAL A 120 -2.56 34.21 -30.29
CA VAL A 120 -1.87 34.71 -31.49
C VAL A 120 -0.61 33.90 -31.80
N ILE A 121 0.15 33.47 -30.78
CA ILE A 121 1.34 32.62 -30.97
C ILE A 121 0.94 31.22 -31.48
N ILE A 122 -0.10 30.62 -30.91
CA ILE A 122 -0.59 29.30 -31.34
C ILE A 122 -1.19 29.38 -32.75
N GLY A 123 -1.94 30.44 -33.06
CA GLY A 123 -2.46 30.69 -34.42
C GLY A 123 -1.34 30.91 -35.45
N GLY A 124 -0.28 31.61 -35.09
CA GLY A 124 0.90 31.81 -35.94
C GLY A 124 1.67 30.52 -36.24
N LEU A 125 1.81 29.63 -35.24
CA LEU A 125 2.48 28.34 -35.42
C LEU A 125 1.69 27.38 -36.33
N ILE A 126 0.36 27.41 -36.28
CA ILE A 126 -0.49 26.62 -37.18
C ILE A 126 -0.43 27.16 -38.62
N PHE A 127 -0.28 28.48 -38.80
CA PHE A 127 -0.21 29.10 -40.13
C PHE A 127 1.14 28.88 -40.84
N ILE A 128 2.26 28.87 -40.11
CA ILE A 128 3.59 28.65 -40.69
C ILE A 128 3.75 27.21 -41.20
N ASN A 129 3.02 26.24 -40.64
CA ASN A 129 3.13 24.84 -41.06
C ASN A 129 2.32 24.49 -42.32
N ASN A 130 1.58 25.44 -42.91
CA ASN A 130 0.74 25.20 -44.09
C ASN A 130 1.28 25.83 -45.40
N THR A 131 2.55 26.26 -45.42
CA THR A 131 3.21 26.74 -46.65
C THR A 131 4.64 26.20 -46.75
N ASN A 132 4.76 24.88 -46.95
CA ASN A 132 5.94 24.25 -47.56
C ASN A 132 5.46 23.20 -48.57
N HIS A 133 4.86 23.67 -49.65
CA HIS A 133 4.73 22.87 -50.87
C HIS A 133 5.98 23.12 -51.72
N ASN A 134 6.92 22.18 -51.69
CA ASN A 134 7.76 21.92 -52.84
C ASN A 134 8.05 20.42 -52.95
N SER A 135 7.73 19.94 -54.14
CA SER A 135 7.63 18.59 -54.64
C SER A 135 8.98 18.03 -55.07
N SER A 136 9.28 16.79 -54.70
CA SER A 136 10.09 15.88 -55.51
C SER A 136 10.04 14.45 -55.00
N GLY A 137 9.69 13.52 -55.89
CA GLY A 137 10.19 12.14 -55.83
C GLY A 137 9.20 11.08 -55.35
N TYR A 138 8.38 10.58 -56.28
CA TYR A 138 7.77 9.25 -56.18
C TYR A 138 8.86 8.19 -55.93
N ASN A 139 8.75 7.44 -54.84
CA ASN A 139 9.25 6.07 -54.79
C ASN A 139 8.33 5.17 -53.94
N SER A 140 7.85 4.12 -54.61
CA SER A 140 7.21 2.88 -54.15
C SER A 140 6.34 2.90 -52.89
N GLY A 141 5.04 2.70 -53.10
CA GLY A 141 4.01 2.72 -52.06
C GLY A 141 4.13 1.64 -50.98
N SER A 142 4.31 2.10 -49.74
CA SER A 142 3.71 1.47 -48.57
C SER A 142 2.25 1.95 -48.47
N SER A 143 1.37 1.20 -49.13
CA SER A 143 -0.07 1.37 -49.13
C SER A 143 -0.63 1.47 -47.70
N TYR A 144 -1.64 2.33 -47.53
CA TYR A 144 -2.48 2.56 -46.34
C TYR A 144 -3.10 1.27 -45.71
N GLN A 145 -2.81 0.09 -46.26
CA GLN A 145 -3.15 -1.23 -45.73
C GLN A 145 -2.14 -1.76 -44.69
N GLU A 146 -1.08 -1.01 -44.39
CA GLU A 146 -0.12 -1.34 -43.34
C GLU A 146 -0.73 -1.09 -41.94
N LYS A 147 -1.10 -2.20 -41.26
CA LYS A 147 -1.51 -2.34 -39.85
C LYS A 147 -2.97 -2.08 -39.47
N VAL A 148 -3.91 -2.82 -40.07
CA VAL A 148 -5.10 -3.23 -39.31
C VAL A 148 -4.78 -4.56 -38.64
N MET A 149 -4.23 -4.52 -37.43
CA MET A 149 -4.08 -5.72 -36.61
C MET A 149 -5.47 -6.27 -36.27
N THR A 150 -5.60 -7.59 -36.24
CA THR A 150 -6.85 -8.22 -35.77
C THR A 150 -7.07 -7.89 -34.30
N VAL A 151 -8.32 -7.99 -33.81
CA VAL A 151 -8.64 -7.77 -32.39
C VAL A 151 -7.78 -8.68 -31.49
N GLU A 152 -7.59 -9.92 -31.90
CA GLU A 152 -6.73 -10.87 -31.19
C GLU A 152 -5.27 -10.38 -31.10
N GLU A 153 -4.70 -9.92 -32.21
CA GLU A 153 -3.31 -9.46 -32.26
C GLU A 153 -3.07 -8.19 -31.42
N ILE A 154 -4.05 -7.26 -31.41
CA ILE A 154 -4.04 -6.08 -30.54
C ILE A 154 -4.07 -6.50 -29.07
N GLU A 155 -4.97 -7.42 -28.71
CA GLU A 155 -5.11 -7.88 -27.34
C GLU A 155 -3.83 -8.60 -26.87
N ARG A 156 -3.35 -9.58 -27.64
CA ARG A 156 -2.12 -10.36 -27.33
C ARG A 156 -0.87 -9.50 -27.18
N SER A 157 -0.75 -8.43 -27.95
CA SER A 157 0.42 -7.53 -27.88
C SER A 157 0.38 -6.55 -26.70
N GLN A 158 -0.78 -6.36 -26.05
CA GLN A 158 -0.96 -5.34 -25.00
C GLN A 158 -1.63 -5.87 -23.73
N PRO A 159 -1.09 -6.92 -23.06
CA PRO A 159 -1.71 -7.55 -21.90
C PRO A 159 -2.05 -6.56 -20.77
N LYS A 160 -1.22 -5.54 -20.55
CA LYS A 160 -1.43 -4.51 -19.53
C LYS A 160 -2.72 -3.69 -19.72
N LYS A 161 -3.24 -3.57 -20.95
CA LYS A 161 -4.49 -2.86 -21.22
C LYS A 161 -5.73 -3.69 -20.92
N PHE A 162 -5.60 -5.02 -20.97
CA PHE A 162 -6.72 -5.95 -20.86
C PHE A 162 -6.73 -6.71 -19.53
N LEU A 163 -5.62 -6.71 -18.79
CA LEU A 163 -5.56 -7.23 -17.43
C LEU A 163 -5.57 -6.09 -16.42
N SER A 164 -6.45 -6.20 -15.44
CA SER A 164 -6.50 -5.28 -14.29
C SER A 164 -6.42 -6.07 -12.99
N ALA A 165 -5.57 -5.62 -12.07
CA ALA A 165 -5.44 -6.18 -10.73
C ALA A 165 -6.05 -5.21 -9.72
N ASN A 166 -6.83 -5.72 -8.78
CA ASN A 166 -7.31 -4.99 -7.63
C ASN A 166 -7.20 -5.88 -6.40
N GLY A 167 -7.00 -5.31 -5.20
CA GLY A 167 -6.92 -6.12 -3.99
C GLY A 167 -7.01 -5.32 -2.72
N THR A 168 -7.24 -6.04 -1.64
CA THR A 168 -7.12 -5.56 -0.27
C THR A 168 -5.89 -6.21 0.36
N TYR A 169 -5.38 -5.59 1.41
CA TYR A 169 -4.25 -6.15 2.15
C TYR A 169 -4.54 -6.08 3.64
N ASN A 170 -4.13 -7.13 4.34
CA ASN A 170 -4.18 -7.21 5.77
C ASN A 170 -2.77 -7.47 6.29
N GLU A 171 -2.39 -6.73 7.33
CA GLU A 171 -1.14 -7.04 8.03
C GLU A 171 -1.33 -8.35 8.80
N ASN A 172 -0.38 -9.28 8.66
CA ASN A 172 -0.40 -10.44 9.54
C ASN A 172 -0.15 -9.97 10.96
N PHE A 173 -0.74 -10.68 11.91
CA PHE A 173 -0.65 -10.40 13.34
C PHE A 173 0.81 -10.21 13.83
N TRP A 174 1.75 -10.89 13.17
CA TRP A 174 3.19 -10.90 13.46
C TRP A 174 3.99 -9.73 12.83
N GLY A 175 3.35 -8.85 12.05
CA GLY A 175 3.90 -7.54 11.65
C GLY A 175 5.02 -7.54 10.61
N ASN A 176 5.61 -8.68 10.26
CA ASN A 176 6.69 -8.78 9.27
C ASN A 176 6.19 -9.09 7.85
N LYS A 177 5.01 -9.72 7.73
CA LYS A 177 4.41 -10.12 6.44
C LYS A 177 3.04 -9.46 6.26
N ILE A 178 2.73 -9.09 5.02
CA ILE A 178 1.43 -8.60 4.60
C ILE A 178 0.80 -9.65 3.69
N LYS A 179 -0.44 -9.99 3.95
CA LYS A 179 -1.24 -10.87 3.11
C LYS A 179 -2.09 -9.99 2.20
N ILE A 180 -1.81 -10.06 0.91
CA ILE A 180 -2.54 -9.37 -0.16
C ILE A 180 -3.55 -10.37 -0.74
N GLN A 181 -4.83 -10.00 -0.72
CA GLN A 181 -5.90 -10.75 -1.34
C GLN A 181 -6.43 -9.91 -2.49
N GLY A 182 -6.22 -10.39 -3.71
CA GLY A 182 -6.57 -9.66 -4.91
C GLY A 182 -7.36 -10.49 -5.89
N ARG A 183 -7.80 -9.82 -6.94
CA ARG A 183 -8.39 -10.42 -8.13
C ARG A 183 -7.81 -9.80 -9.37
N ILE A 184 -7.54 -10.63 -10.37
CA ILE A 184 -7.17 -10.18 -11.71
C ILE A 184 -8.37 -10.42 -12.61
N LYS A 185 -8.79 -9.38 -13.33
CA LYS A 185 -9.85 -9.44 -14.34
C LYS A 185 -9.23 -9.31 -15.73
N ASN A 186 -9.58 -10.22 -16.63
CA ASN A 186 -9.32 -10.12 -18.05
C ASN A 186 -10.53 -9.49 -18.76
N SER A 187 -10.33 -8.36 -19.42
CA SER A 187 -11.34 -7.67 -20.21
C SER A 187 -11.17 -7.85 -21.72
N ALA A 188 -10.20 -8.65 -22.17
CA ALA A 188 -10.06 -9.04 -23.56
C ALA A 188 -11.28 -9.83 -24.04
N THR A 189 -11.55 -9.71 -25.33
CA THR A 189 -12.67 -10.33 -26.05
C THR A 189 -12.31 -11.75 -26.45
N VAL A 190 -11.07 -11.97 -26.89
CA VAL A 190 -10.60 -13.26 -27.41
C VAL A 190 -9.26 -13.70 -26.80
N ALA A 191 -8.40 -12.78 -26.39
CA ALA A 191 -7.09 -13.16 -25.87
C ALA A 191 -7.15 -13.85 -24.49
N ILE A 192 -6.44 -14.98 -24.40
CA ILE A 192 -6.16 -15.69 -23.16
C ILE A 192 -4.76 -15.26 -22.68
N TYR A 193 -4.62 -15.03 -21.39
CA TYR A 193 -3.32 -14.73 -20.78
C TYR A 193 -2.96 -15.77 -19.74
N LYS A 194 -1.67 -16.00 -19.53
CA LYS A 194 -1.14 -16.79 -18.42
C LYS A 194 0.03 -16.08 -17.73
N ASP A 195 0.34 -16.54 -16.53
CA ASP A 195 1.55 -16.15 -15.78
C ASP A 195 1.64 -14.62 -15.62
N ALA A 196 0.57 -14.01 -15.10
CA ALA A 196 0.47 -12.57 -14.95
C ALA A 196 1.47 -12.05 -13.91
N VAL A 197 2.30 -11.07 -14.28
CA VAL A 197 3.27 -10.44 -13.40
C VAL A 197 2.66 -9.17 -12.81
N ILE A 198 2.48 -9.19 -11.49
CA ILE A 198 1.99 -8.08 -10.69
C ILE A 198 3.18 -7.37 -10.05
N LYS A 199 3.26 -6.06 -10.21
CA LYS A 199 4.15 -5.20 -9.44
C LYS A 199 3.44 -4.71 -8.19
N VAL A 200 3.97 -5.09 -7.03
CA VAL A 200 3.55 -4.59 -5.73
C VAL A 200 4.43 -3.37 -5.42
N THR A 201 3.82 -2.20 -5.26
CA THR A 201 4.53 -0.95 -4.94
C THR A 201 4.15 -0.47 -3.54
N TYR A 202 5.14 -0.17 -2.73
CA TYR A 202 4.97 0.24 -1.34
C TYR A 202 5.08 1.75 -1.22
N TYR A 203 4.15 2.38 -0.52
CA TYR A 203 4.10 3.84 -0.36
C TYR A 203 4.14 4.24 1.12
N SER A 204 4.86 5.32 1.41
CA SER A 204 4.85 5.98 2.72
C SER A 204 3.58 6.80 2.95
N LYS A 205 3.40 7.34 4.17
CA LYS A 205 2.30 8.28 4.48
C LYS A 205 2.29 9.53 3.58
N THR A 206 3.45 9.94 3.07
CA THR A 206 3.59 11.08 2.14
C THR A 206 3.44 10.67 0.66
N LYS A 207 3.02 9.43 0.39
CA LYS A 207 2.92 8.83 -0.96
C LYS A 207 4.27 8.68 -1.68
N THR A 208 5.38 8.68 -0.96
CA THR A 208 6.70 8.40 -1.52
C THR A 208 6.86 6.88 -1.72
N VAL A 209 7.37 6.46 -2.87
CA VAL A 209 7.67 5.05 -3.13
C VAL A 209 8.81 4.59 -2.22
N LEU A 210 8.55 3.56 -1.42
CA LEU A 210 9.53 2.93 -0.53
C LEU A 210 10.26 1.77 -1.23
N GLY A 211 9.59 1.12 -2.17
CA GLY A 211 10.11 -0.01 -2.93
C GLY A 211 9.04 -0.61 -3.84
N SER A 212 9.47 -1.48 -4.75
CA SER A 212 8.58 -2.26 -5.62
C SER A 212 9.16 -3.65 -5.85
N GLU A 213 8.29 -4.65 -5.92
CA GLU A 213 8.66 -6.03 -6.22
C GLU A 213 7.68 -6.66 -7.21
N ASN A 214 8.18 -7.55 -8.07
CA ASN A 214 7.38 -8.22 -9.08
C ASN A 214 7.08 -9.66 -8.65
N TYR A 215 5.83 -10.08 -8.81
CA TYR A 215 5.35 -11.40 -8.46
C TYR A 215 4.56 -12.00 -9.61
N THR A 216 4.89 -13.23 -9.99
CA THR A 216 4.18 -13.97 -11.05
C THR A 216 3.06 -14.79 -10.46
N ILE A 217 1.85 -14.61 -10.99
CA ILE A 217 0.66 -15.40 -10.68
C ILE A 217 0.50 -16.47 -11.77
N TYR A 218 0.87 -17.71 -11.44
CA TYR A 218 0.83 -18.88 -12.34
C TYR A 218 -0.61 -19.39 -12.54
N GLU A 219 -1.40 -18.61 -13.26
CA GLU A 219 -2.80 -18.88 -13.56
C GLU A 219 -3.11 -18.56 -15.02
N VAL A 220 -4.16 -19.19 -15.56
CA VAL A 220 -4.70 -18.90 -16.90
C VAL A 220 -5.96 -18.05 -16.78
N PHE A 221 -6.03 -16.95 -17.52
CA PHE A 221 -7.11 -15.96 -17.50
C PHE A 221 -7.82 -15.94 -18.86
N SER A 222 -8.93 -16.67 -18.97
CA SER A 222 -9.80 -16.66 -20.16
C SER A 222 -10.43 -15.28 -20.41
N PRO A 223 -10.90 -14.99 -21.63
CA PRO A 223 -11.66 -13.78 -21.94
C PRO A 223 -12.80 -13.53 -20.95
N HIS A 224 -12.99 -12.27 -20.56
CA HIS A 224 -14.01 -11.81 -19.62
C HIS A 224 -14.02 -12.52 -18.24
N SER A 225 -12.96 -13.23 -17.88
CA SER A 225 -12.88 -13.95 -16.60
C SER A 225 -12.29 -13.09 -15.48
N THR A 226 -12.54 -13.51 -14.26
CA THR A 226 -11.91 -12.95 -13.05
C THR A 226 -11.42 -14.09 -12.18
N LYS A 227 -10.17 -14.01 -11.72
CA LYS A 227 -9.59 -14.99 -10.79
C LYS A 227 -9.04 -14.30 -9.56
N ASN A 228 -9.25 -14.93 -8.41
CA ASN A 228 -8.72 -14.48 -7.13
C ASN A 228 -7.31 -15.02 -6.94
N PHE A 229 -6.46 -14.24 -6.27
CA PHE A 229 -5.12 -14.67 -5.88
C PHE A 229 -4.81 -14.22 -4.45
N GLU A 230 -3.90 -14.95 -3.81
CA GLU A 230 -3.34 -14.61 -2.51
C GLU A 230 -1.83 -14.52 -2.62
N LEU A 231 -1.27 -13.43 -2.11
CA LEU A 231 0.16 -13.19 -2.09
C LEU A 231 0.62 -12.81 -0.68
N LYS A 232 1.67 -13.47 -0.19
CA LYS A 232 2.33 -13.12 1.07
C LYS A 232 3.61 -12.38 0.75
N VAL A 233 3.68 -11.11 1.14
CA VAL A 233 4.83 -10.24 0.87
C VAL A 233 5.45 -9.73 2.16
N THR A 234 6.73 -9.38 2.12
CA THR A 234 7.41 -8.77 3.26
C THR A 234 6.99 -7.31 3.41
N LYS A 235 6.85 -6.83 4.66
CA LYS A 235 6.50 -5.44 4.98
C LYS A 235 7.76 -4.57 5.05
N TYR A 236 7.81 -3.49 4.27
CA TYR A 236 8.82 -2.44 4.45
C TYR A 236 8.51 -1.59 5.69
N LYS A 237 9.56 -1.04 6.33
CA LYS A 237 9.39 -0.08 7.43
C LYS A 237 8.63 1.16 6.91
N ASN A 238 7.70 1.68 7.72
CA ASN A 238 6.91 2.88 7.43
C ASN A 238 5.96 2.81 6.21
N VAL A 239 5.61 1.60 5.75
CA VAL A 239 4.55 1.41 4.75
C VAL A 239 3.21 1.92 5.29
N ASN A 240 2.53 2.72 4.48
CA ASN A 240 1.18 3.19 4.74
C ASN A 240 0.16 2.59 3.75
N SER A 241 0.54 2.46 2.47
CA SER A 241 -0.32 1.86 1.45
C SER A 241 0.45 1.02 0.43
N ILE A 242 -0.28 0.16 -0.26
CA ILE A 242 0.25 -0.74 -1.29
C ILE A 242 -0.53 -0.51 -2.58
N GLY A 243 0.19 -0.32 -3.69
CA GLY A 243 -0.35 -0.34 -5.05
C GLY A 243 -0.11 -1.68 -5.73
N LEU A 244 -1.06 -2.11 -6.55
CA LEU A 244 -0.98 -3.31 -7.36
C LEU A 244 -1.16 -2.93 -8.83
N ASP A 245 -0.17 -3.24 -9.66
CA ASP A 245 -0.21 -2.98 -11.09
C ASP A 245 0.14 -4.24 -11.87
N ILE A 246 -0.55 -4.49 -12.98
CA ILE A 246 -0.09 -5.47 -13.96
C ILE A 246 1.04 -4.85 -14.77
N VAL A 247 2.19 -5.53 -14.78
CA VAL A 247 3.36 -5.11 -15.58
C VAL A 247 3.59 -5.99 -16.79
N ASN A 248 3.25 -7.27 -16.71
CA ASN A 248 3.41 -8.20 -17.82
C ASN A 248 2.44 -9.39 -17.71
N ALA A 249 2.21 -10.10 -18.81
CA ALA A 249 1.59 -11.43 -18.85
C ALA A 249 1.95 -12.10 -20.19
N ILE A 250 1.87 -13.42 -20.24
CA ILE A 250 2.14 -14.19 -21.47
C ILE A 250 0.82 -14.43 -22.19
N ALA A 251 0.70 -13.99 -23.44
CA ALA A 251 -0.43 -14.37 -24.28
C ALA A 251 -0.36 -15.88 -24.60
N TYR A 252 -1.45 -16.60 -24.32
CA TYR A 252 -1.57 -18.04 -24.55
C TYR A 252 -2.22 -18.29 -25.91
#